data_AF-A0AAF1B0T1-F1
#
_entry.id   AF-A0AAF1B0T1-F1
#
_cell.length_a   1.000
_cell.length_b   1.000
_cell.length_c   1.000
_cell.angle_alpha   90.00
_cell.angle_beta   90.00
_cell.angle_gamma   90.00
#
_symmetry.space_group_name_H-M   'P 1'
#
loop_
_entity.id
_entity.type
_entity.pdbx_description
1 polymer ?
#
loop_
_entity_poly.entity_id
_entity_poly.type
_entity_poly.pdbx_seq_one_letter_code
_entity_poly.pdbx_strand_id
1 'polypeptide(L)'
;MVFVPICGVDNHRKCVTFGAGLLSKEDIAHYKWIFQALLNCMGRHPLCILTDQCAAMKQAIADKVQIHFLVIIINLVILYLSFIYVLRLQWISNVISIQT
;
A
#
# COMPACT_ATOMS: atom_id res chain seq x y z
N MET A 1 -5.83 5.99 17.59
CA MET A 1 -4.40 6.21 17.31
C MET A 1 -3.99 5.25 16.21
N VAL A 2 -3.38 5.78 15.15
CA VAL A 2 -3.05 5.06 13.92
C VAL A 2 -1.55 5.14 13.74
N PHE A 3 -0.91 3.99 13.57
CA PHE A 3 0.52 3.89 13.31
C PHE A 3 0.76 3.75 11.81
N VAL A 4 1.53 4.69 11.24
CA VAL A 4 1.82 4.74 9.81
C VAL A 4 3.32 4.52 9.60
N PRO A 5 3.78 3.27 9.41
CA PRO A 5 5.18 3.01 9.08
C PRO A 5 5.47 3.48 7.67
N ILE A 6 6.59 4.20 7.50
CA ILE A 6 7.09 4.66 6.21
C ILE A 6 8.30 3.80 5.85
N CYS A 7 8.10 2.90 4.90
CA CYS A 7 9.13 2.00 4.41
C CYS A 7 9.43 2.29 2.94
N GLY A 8 10.64 1.98 2.51
CA GLY A 8 10.97 1.88 1.09
C GLY A 8 12.11 0.92 0.85
N VAL A 9 12.66 0.97 -0.36
CA VAL A 9 13.66 0.01 -0.82
C VAL A 9 15.01 0.70 -0.97
N ASP A 10 16.05 0.13 -0.37
CA ASP A 10 17.42 0.63 -0.51
C ASP A 10 18.08 0.13 -1.81
N ASN A 11 19.30 0.59 -2.10
CA ASN A 11 20.07 0.15 -3.28
C ASN A 11 20.43 -1.34 -3.26
N HIS A 12 20.30 -2.02 -2.11
CA HIS A 12 20.51 -3.47 -1.99
C HIS A 12 19.22 -4.26 -2.16
N ARG A 13 18.12 -3.61 -2.58
CA ARG A 13 16.79 -4.22 -2.76
C ARG A 13 16.20 -4.73 -1.44
N LYS A 14 16.61 -4.17 -0.31
CA LYS A 14 16.06 -4.49 1.01
C LYS A 14 14.98 -3.50 1.39
N CYS A 15 13.94 -3.98 2.06
CA CYS A 15 12.94 -3.13 2.68
C CYS A 15 13.56 -2.48 3.93
N VAL A 16 13.56 -1.16 3.99
CA VAL A 16 14.08 -0.36 5.09
C VAL A 16 13.00 0.60 5.55
N THR A 17 12.81 0.70 6.86
CA THR A 17 11.92 1.68 7.47
C THR A 17 12.64 3.03 7.58
N PHE A 18 12.14 4.05 6.90
CA PHE A 18 12.67 5.41 6.96
C PHE A 18 12.16 6.20 8.16
N GLY A 19 10.98 5.83 8.66
CA GLY A 19 10.38 6.46 9.82
C GLY A 19 8.97 5.95 10.07
N ALA A 20 8.28 6.58 11.02
CA ALA A 20 6.89 6.30 11.28
C ALA A 20 6.16 7.57 11.71
N GLY A 21 4.89 7.69 11.33
CA GLY A 21 3.99 8.73 11.80
C GLY A 21 2.94 8.15 12.75
N LEU A 22 2.71 8.85 13.86
CA LEU A 22 1.62 8.55 14.79
C LEU A 22 0.50 9.56 14.55
N LEU A 23 -0.62 9.08 14.02
CA LEU A 23 -1.80 9.91 13.77
C LEU A 23 -2.85 9.66 14.84
N SER A 24 -3.54 10.72 15.25
CA SER A 24 -4.69 10.61 16.16
C SER A 24 -5.87 9.92 15.45
N LYS A 25 -6.10 10.24 14.17
CA LYS A 25 -7.19 9.75 13.31
C LYS A 25 -6.77 9.59 11.85
N GLU A 26 -7.51 8.77 11.12
CA GLU A 26 -7.40 8.61 9.67
C GLU A 26 -8.19 9.71 8.96
N ASP A 27 -7.54 10.83 8.68
CA ASP A 27 -8.16 11.99 8.04
C ASP A 27 -7.22 12.61 7.01
N ILE A 28 -7.79 13.23 5.98
CA ILE A 28 -7.08 13.81 4.83
C ILE A 28 -6.01 14.80 5.32
N ALA A 29 -6.35 15.65 6.29
CA ALA A 29 -5.41 16.64 6.84
C ALA A 29 -4.19 15.99 7.50
N HIS A 30 -4.40 14.87 8.20
CA HIS A 30 -3.34 14.14 8.90
C HIS A 30 -2.40 13.44 7.90
N TYR A 31 -2.97 12.81 6.87
CA TYR A 31 -2.16 12.22 5.79
C TYR A 31 -1.38 13.28 5.01
N LYS A 32 -1.99 14.43 4.68
CA LYS A 32 -1.28 15.56 4.04
C LYS A 32 -0.10 16.02 4.86
N TRP A 33 -0.25 16.13 6.19
CA TRP A 33 0.84 16.51 7.08
C TRP A 33 1.99 15.49 7.04
N ILE A 34 1.70 14.19 7.11
CA ILE A 34 2.71 13.12 7.01
C ILE A 34 3.45 13.18 5.67
N PHE A 35 2.73 13.38 4.56
CA PHE A 35 3.36 13.45 3.23
C PHE A 35 4.25 14.68 3.11
N GLN A 36 3.84 15.83 3.65
CA GLN A 36 4.66 17.03 3.68
C GLN A 36 5.91 16.85 4.54
N ALA A 37 5.78 16.25 5.71
CA ALA A 37 6.92 15.94 6.58
C ALA A 37 7.90 15.00 5.88
N LEU A 38 7.40 13.95 5.21
CA LEU A 38 8.21 13.02 4.44
C LEU A 38 8.97 13.72 3.29
N LEU A 39 8.29 14.58 2.53
CA LEU A 39 8.91 15.36 1.45
C LEU A 39 10.01 16.28 1.97
N ASN A 40 9.75 16.97 3.08
CA ASN A 40 10.73 17.85 3.71
C ASN A 40 11.96 17.07 4.20
N CYS A 41 11.78 15.88 4.78
CA CYS A 41 12.87 15.03 5.22
C CYS A 41 13.70 14.46 4.07
N MET A 42 13.07 14.07 2.96
CA MET A 42 13.79 13.50 1.82
C MET A 42 14.48 14.55 0.94
N GLY A 43 14.02 15.80 0.96
CA GLY A 43 14.54 16.88 0.10
C GLY A 43 14.31 16.67 -1.40
N ARG A 44 13.63 15.58 -1.78
CA ARG A 44 13.29 15.20 -3.15
C ARG A 44 11.96 14.45 -3.16
N HIS A 45 11.28 14.46 -4.30
CA HIS A 45 10.06 13.68 -4.47
C HIS A 45 10.34 12.17 -4.48
N PRO A 46 9.58 11.36 -3.72
CA PRO A 46 9.64 9.91 -3.82
C PRO A 46 9.28 9.47 -5.24
N LEU A 47 10.06 8.53 -5.79
CA LEU A 47 9.76 7.92 -7.09
C LEU A 47 8.45 7.12 -7.05
N CYS A 48 8.14 6.55 -5.89
CA CYS A 48 7.03 5.64 -5.72
C CYS A 48 6.63 5.56 -4.24
N ILE A 49 5.33 5.70 -3.96
CA ILE A 49 4.74 5.44 -2.64
C ILE A 49 3.67 4.35 -2.79
N LEU A 50 3.73 3.37 -1.89
CA LEU A 50 2.75 2.31 -1.75
C LEU A 50 1.86 2.62 -0.55
N THR A 51 0.55 2.67 -0.75
CA THR A 51 -0.42 3.01 0.31
C THR A 51 -1.58 2.02 0.35
N ASP A 52 -2.26 1.92 1.49
CA ASP A 52 -3.37 0.98 1.74
C ASP A 52 -4.71 1.36 1.05
N GLN A 53 -4.70 2.44 0.25
CA GLN A 53 -5.84 2.92 -0.54
C GLN A 53 -7.07 3.42 0.22
N CYS A 54 -6.94 3.85 1.47
CA CYS A 54 -8.05 4.54 2.11
C CYS A 54 -8.45 5.81 1.32
N ALA A 55 -9.75 6.12 1.28
CA ALA A 55 -10.29 7.23 0.48
C ALA A 55 -9.63 8.58 0.86
N ALA A 56 -9.38 8.77 2.16
CA ALA A 56 -8.72 9.96 2.67
C ALA A 56 -7.28 10.10 2.15
N MET A 57 -6.54 9.00 2.05
CA MET A 57 -5.15 9.00 1.58
C MET A 57 -5.07 9.20 0.07
N LYS A 58 -6.01 8.66 -0.72
CA LYS A 58 -6.14 8.97 -2.16
C LYS A 58 -6.34 10.47 -2.39
N GLN A 59 -7.23 11.11 -1.61
CA GLN A 59 -7.47 12.54 -1.70
C GLN A 59 -6.24 13.37 -1.29
N ALA A 60 -5.52 12.92 -0.27
CA ALA A 60 -4.30 13.59 0.21
C ALA A 60 -3.14 13.51 -0.81
N ILE A 61 -2.99 12.38 -1.49
CA ILE A 61 -1.95 12.19 -2.52
C ILE A 61 -2.23 13.06 -3.74
N ALA A 62 -3.49 13.10 -4.22
CA ALA A 62 -3.88 13.86 -5.41
C ALA A 62 -3.53 15.36 -5.31
N ASP A 63 -3.51 15.91 -4.11
CA ASP A 63 -3.31 17.34 -3.87
C ASP A 63 -1.82 17.75 -3.74
N LYS A 64 -0.94 16.83 -3.34
CA LYS A 64 0.43 17.16 -2.89
C LYS A 64 1.54 16.38 -3.57
N VAL A 65 1.22 15.27 -4.21
CA VAL A 65 2.20 14.27 -4.61
C VAL A 65 1.82 13.75 -6.00
N GLN A 66 2.48 14.26 -7.05
CA GLN A 66 2.45 13.65 -8.38
C GLN A 66 3.21 12.32 -8.35
N ILE A 67 2.58 11.27 -7.81
CA ILE A 67 3.10 9.91 -7.90
C ILE A 67 2.15 9.12 -8.78
N HIS A 68 2.70 8.79 -9.93
CA HIS A 68 2.09 7.91 -10.89
C HIS A 68 2.43 6.45 -10.49
N PHE A 69 1.40 5.62 -10.40
CA PHE A 69 1.39 4.16 -10.66
C PHE A 69 1.44 3.06 -9.57
N LEU A 70 1.91 3.22 -8.33
CA LEU A 70 2.04 2.02 -7.46
C LEU A 70 0.75 1.53 -6.77
N VAL A 71 -0.30 2.34 -6.75
CA VAL A 71 -1.63 1.97 -6.21
C VAL A 71 -2.23 0.80 -7.01
N ILE A 72 -1.97 0.70 -8.30
CA ILE A 72 -2.54 -0.37 -9.15
C ILE A 72 -1.93 -1.74 -8.80
N ILE A 73 -0.63 -1.80 -8.49
CA ILE A 73 0.10 -3.07 -8.35
C ILE A 73 -0.36 -3.86 -7.12
N ILE A 74 -0.56 -3.24 -5.95
CA ILE A 74 -1.04 -3.97 -4.76
C ILE A 74 -2.41 -4.59 -4.99
N ASN A 75 -3.37 -3.81 -5.50
CA ASN A 75 -4.72 -4.34 -5.72
C ASN A 75 -4.71 -5.43 -6.77
N LEU A 76 -3.92 -5.28 -7.84
CA LEU A 76 -3.81 -6.28 -8.89
C LEU A 76 -3.18 -7.57 -8.37
N VAL A 77 -2.14 -7.47 -7.52
CA VAL A 77 -1.49 -8.64 -6.89
C VAL A 77 -2.42 -9.33 -5.91
N ILE A 78 -3.14 -8.58 -5.06
CA ILE A 78 -4.13 -9.15 -4.13
C ILE A 78 -5.23 -9.85 -4.93
N LEU A 79 -5.78 -9.21 -5.95
CA LEU A 79 -6.85 -9.78 -6.77
C LEU A 79 -6.39 -11.04 -7.52
N TYR A 80 -5.14 -11.04 -8.00
CA TYR A 80 -4.51 -12.20 -8.63
C TYR A 80 -4.32 -13.37 -7.64
N LEU A 81 -3.82 -13.10 -6.43
CA LEU A 81 -3.65 -14.10 -5.38
C LEU A 81 -5.01 -14.64 -4.88
N SER A 82 -6.01 -13.78 -4.73
CA SER A 82 -7.38 -14.17 -4.39
C SER A 82 -8.00 -15.05 -5.47
N PHE A 83 -7.78 -14.72 -6.75
CA PHE A 83 -8.26 -15.51 -7.87
C PHE A 83 -7.61 -16.91 -7.89
N ILE A 84 -6.29 -17.00 -7.68
CA ILE A 84 -5.58 -18.28 -7.55
C ILE A 84 -6.11 -19.10 -6.38
N TYR A 85 -6.38 -18.47 -5.24
CA TYR A 85 -6.90 -19.14 -4.05
C TYR A 85 -8.30 -19.74 -4.32
N VAL A 86 -9.18 -18.99 -4.98
CA VAL A 86 -10.51 -19.47 -5.38
C VAL A 86 -10.40 -20.66 -6.35
N LEU A 87 -9.55 -20.56 -7.37
CA LEU A 87 -9.32 -21.67 -8.30
C LEU A 87 -8.79 -22.93 -7.58
N ARG A 88 -7.91 -22.76 -6.59
CA ARG A 88 -7.39 -23.87 -5.79
C ARG A 88 -8.47 -24.54 -4.96
N LEU A 89 -9.35 -23.77 -4.30
CA LEU A 89 -10.47 -24.33 -3.54
C LEU A 89 -11.46 -25.07 -4.44
N GLN A 90 -11.74 -24.52 -5.62
CA GLN A 90 -12.67 -25.11 -6.58
C GLN A 90 -12.12 -26.41 -7.18
N TRP A 91 -10.81 -26.48 -7.41
CA TRP A 91 -10.13 -27.72 -7.78
C TRP A 91 -10.19 -28.77 -6.66
N ILE A 92 -9.91 -28.38 -5.41
CA ILE A 92 -9.99 -29.29 -4.25
C ILE A 92 -11.42 -29.86 -4.10
N SER A 93 -12.45 -29.01 -4.25
CA SER A 93 -13.85 -29.45 -4.18
C SER A 93 -14.19 -30.47 -5.27
N ASN A 94 -13.74 -30.25 -6.50
CA ASN A 94 -13.96 -31.18 -7.61
C ASN A 94 -13.21 -32.50 -7.43
N VAL A 95 -12.00 -32.48 -6.85
CA VAL A 95 -11.24 -33.70 -6.57
C VAL A 95 -11.94 -34.55 -5.51
N ILE A 96 -12.46 -33.91 -4.45
CA ILE A 96 -13.20 -34.62 -3.39
C ILE A 96 -14.50 -35.22 -3.94
N SER A 97 -15.23 -34.50 -4.82
CA SER A 97 -16.48 -35.02 -5.40
C SER A 97 -16.30 -36.18 -6.39
N ILE A 98 -15.09 -36.38 -6.93
CA ILE A 98 -14.80 -37.49 -7.85
C ILE A 98 -14.44 -38.77 -7.08
N GLN A 99 -14.07 -38.66 -5.79
CA GLN A 99 -13.70 -39.79 -4.94
C GLN A 99 -14.85 -40.32 -4.06
N THR A 100 -16.03 -39.73 -4.14
CA THR A 100 -17.30 -40.17 -3.50
C THR A 100 -18.27 -40.66 -4.56
#